data_AF-A0A7H9DRS0-F1
#
_entry.id   AF-A0A7H9DRS0-F1
#
_cell.length_a   1.000
_cell.length_b   1.000
_cell.length_c   1.000
_cell.angle_alpha   90.00
_cell.angle_beta   90.00
_cell.angle_gamma   90.00
#
_symmetry.space_group_name_H-M   'P 1'
#
loop_
_entity.id
_entity.type
_entity.pdbx_description
1 polymer ?
#
loop_
_entity_poly.entity_id
_entity_poly.type
_entity_poly.pdbx_seq_one_letter_code
_entity_poly.pdbx_strand_id
1 'polypeptide(L)' 'MTEGIVKDLLTSTSYHHHSIKVRLMDGQIGRVQKIIEDDF' A
#
# COMPACT_ATOMS: atom_id res chain seq x y z
N MET A 1 5.07 -12.73 2.71
CA MET A 1 4.17 -11.75 2.07
C MET A 1 3.06 -11.46 3.07
N THR A 2 2.66 -10.20 3.21
CA THR A 2 1.70 -9.74 4.24
C THR A 2 0.60 -8.96 3.56
N GLU A 3 -0.65 -9.21 3.94
CA GLU A 3 -1.84 -8.54 3.42
C GLU A 3 -2.46 -7.67 4.51
N GLY A 4 -3.14 -6.59 4.13
CA GLY A 4 -3.79 -5.72 5.10
C GLY A 4 -4.37 -4.43 4.50
N ILE A 5 -5.12 -3.70 5.32
CA ILE A 5 -5.76 -2.44 4.93
C ILE A 5 -4.75 -1.29 5.08
N VAL A 6 -4.58 -0.52 4.02
CA VAL A 6 -3.69 0.65 3.99
C VAL A 6 -4.31 1.80 4.79
N LYS A 7 -3.52 2.37 5.70
CA LYS A 7 -3.84 3.59 6.45
C LYS A 7 -3.36 4.84 5.73
N ASP A 8 -2.06 4.90 5.43
CA ASP A 8 -1.43 6.07 4.82
C ASP A 8 -0.67 5.68 3.55
N LEU A 9 -0.82 6.49 2.49
CA LEU A 9 0.08 6.46 1.34
C LEU A 9 1.30 7.34 1.66
N LEU A 10 2.48 6.75 1.74
CA LEU A 10 3.73 7.42 2.12
C LEU A 10 4.56 7.88 0.92
N THR A 11 3.98 7.90 -0.28
CA THR A 11 4.69 8.35 -1.48
C THR A 11 4.06 9.64 -1.97
N SER A 12 4.90 10.66 -2.20
CA SER A 12 4.47 12.05 -2.42
C SER A 12 4.20 12.42 -3.87
N THR A 13 4.75 11.68 -4.83
CA THR A 13 4.50 11.86 -6.27
C THR A 13 3.30 11.01 -6.71
N SER A 14 2.65 11.34 -7.82
CA SER A 14 1.57 10.53 -8.41
C SER A 14 2.09 9.50 -9.41
N TYR A 15 3.33 9.64 -9.90
CA TYR A 15 3.97 8.67 -10.79
C TYR A 15 5.09 7.93 -10.06
N HIS A 16 5.01 6.59 -10.03
CA HIS A 16 5.95 5.74 -9.31
C HIS A 16 6.53 4.67 -10.21
N HIS A 17 7.84 4.77 -10.48
CA HIS A 17 8.57 3.82 -11.32
C HIS A 17 8.68 2.40 -10.74
N HIS A 18 8.47 2.23 -9.43
CA HIS A 18 8.72 0.97 -8.74
C HIS A 18 7.51 0.47 -7.96
N SER A 19 7.14 1.15 -6.87
CA SER A 19 6.01 0.76 -6.04
C SER A 19 5.60 1.90 -5.13
N ILE A 20 4.35 1.91 -4.70
CA ILE A 20 3.82 2.86 -3.72
C ILE A 20 4.24 2.40 -2.33
N LYS A 21 4.93 3.26 -1.58
CA LYS A 21 5.21 3.09 -0.16
C LYS A 21 3.95 3.37 0.66
N VAL A 22 3.62 2.50 1.60
CA VAL A 22 2.39 2.58 2.40
C VAL A 22 2.62 2.22 3.86
N ARG A 23 1.71 2.65 4.71
CA ARG A 23 1.56 2.20 6.10
C ARG A 23 0.24 1.46 6.25
N LEU A 24 0.24 0.29 6.89
CA LEU A 24 -0.96 -0.48 7.23
C LEU A 24 -1.61 0.05 8.52
N MET A 25 -2.87 -0.30 8.75
CA MET A 25 -3.61 0.08 9.97
C MET A 25 -2.96 -0.39 11.27
N ASP A 26 -2.23 -1.49 11.23
CA ASP A 26 -1.47 -2.04 12.37
C ASP A 26 -0.13 -1.33 12.63
N GLY A 27 0.23 -0.34 11.79
CA GLY A 27 1.45 0.45 11.91
C GLY A 27 2.64 -0.09 11.09
N GLN A 28 2.52 -1.24 10.44
CA GLN A 28 3.59 -1.76 9.58
C GLN A 28 3.81 -0.88 8.35
N ILE A 29 5.07 -0.75 7.90
CA ILE A 29 5.46 0.04 6.74
C ILE A 29 6.02 -0.87 5.65
N GLY A 30 5.54 -0.71 4.42
CA GLY A 30 5.91 -1.56 3.30
C GLY A 30 5.70 -0.92 1.93
N ARG A 31 5.74 -1.76 0.89
CA ARG A 31 5.44 -1.39 -0.51
C ARG A 31 4.28 -2.24 -1.02
N VAL A 32 3.39 -1.63 -1.79
CA VAL A 32 2.28 -2.35 -2.44
C VAL A 32 2.83 -3.22 -3.57
N GLN A 33 2.52 -4.51 -3.54
CA GLN A 33 2.82 -5.44 -4.64
C GLN A 33 1.58 -5.80 -5.48
N LYS A 34 0.41 -5.90 -4.84
CA LYS A 34 -0.87 -6.24 -5.48
C LYS A 34 -2.00 -5.55 -4.71
N ILE A 35 -3.01 -5.08 -5.43
CA ILE A 35 -4.28 -4.60 -4.87
C ILE A 35 -5.31 -5.70 -5.16
N ILE A 36 -6.10 -6.06 -4.17
CA ILE A 36 -7.20 -7.02 -4.31
C ILE A 36 -8.47 -6.18 -4.38
N GLU A 37 -9.25 -6.31 -5.45
CA GLU A 37 -10.59 -5.73 -5.52
C GLU A 37 -11.51 -6.60 -4.64
N ASP A 38 -12.38 -5.93 -3.88
CA ASP A 38 -13.40 -6.62 -3.09
C ASP A 38 -14.66 -6.69 -3.98
N ASP A 39 -15.01 -7.90 -4.44
CA ASP A 39 -16.19 -8.18 -5.26
C ASP A 39 -17.48 -8.10 -4.42
N PHE A 40 -17.85 -6.90 -3.96
CA PHE A 40 -19.15 -6.65 -3.31
C PHE A 40 -20.33 -6.65 -4.30
#